data_AF-A0A7C3QG35-F1
#
_entry.id   AF-A0A7C3QG35-F1
#
_cell.length_a   1.000
_cell.length_b   1.000
_cell.length_c   1.000
_cell.angle_alpha   90.00
_cell.angle_beta   90.00
_cell.angle_gamma   90.00
#
_symmetry.space_group_name_H-M   'P 1'
#
loop_
_entity.id
_entity.type
_entity.pdbx_description
1 polymer ?
#
loop_
_entity_poly.entity_id
_entity_poly.type
_entity_poly.pdbx_seq_one_letter_code
_entity_poly.pdbx_strand_id
1 'polypeptide(L)'
;MAKEDAITQLLDELDGIANAPMTAPQRQMRAAPLLPAAGVSVAEVIEALNREELPWNRRKAAECGMSVKAWLSAVAAVSATPTDSLIELLDRLHKIESAAAMVKAGYRPSVDPLGKLAWQRG
;
A
#
# COMPACT_ATOMS: atom_id res chain seq x y z
N MET A 1 -14.78 11.65 -6.29
CA MET A 1 -15.49 11.75 -5.00
C MET A 1 -16.08 10.41 -4.55
N ALA A 2 -17.30 9.99 -4.87
CA ALA A 2 -17.92 8.80 -4.25
C ALA A 2 -17.08 7.49 -4.34
N LYS A 3 -16.40 7.24 -5.48
CA LYS A 3 -15.52 6.07 -5.63
C LYS A 3 -14.19 6.20 -4.87
N GLU A 4 -13.65 7.41 -4.73
CA GLU A 4 -12.40 7.65 -4.01
C GLU A 4 -12.59 7.60 -2.50
N ASP A 5 -13.76 8.06 -2.02
CA ASP A 5 -14.15 7.93 -0.61
C ASP A 5 -14.33 6.45 -0.24
N ALA A 6 -14.97 5.67 -1.12
CA ALA A 6 -15.11 4.22 -0.95
C ALA A 6 -13.75 3.49 -0.93
N ILE A 7 -12.84 3.84 -1.86
CA ILE A 7 -11.48 3.27 -1.89
C ILE A 7 -10.68 3.70 -0.66
N THR A 8 -10.81 4.95 -0.20
CA THR A 8 -10.13 5.45 1.00
C THR A 8 -10.58 4.69 2.25
N GLN A 9 -11.89 4.48 2.42
CA GLN A 9 -12.43 3.70 3.53
C GLN A 9 -11.98 2.23 3.46
N LEU A 10 -12.07 1.62 2.28
CA LEU A 10 -11.58 0.26 2.07
C LEU A 10 -10.09 0.14 2.44
N LEU A 11 -9.26 1.09 2.03
CA LEU A 11 -7.83 1.07 2.34
C LEU A 11 -7.55 1.20 3.84
N ASP A 12 -8.36 1.93 4.60
CA ASP A 12 -8.23 1.96 6.06
C ASP A 12 -8.49 0.60 6.69
N GLU A 13 -9.54 -0.09 6.23
CA GLU A 13 -9.84 -1.44 6.72
C GLU A 13 -8.77 -2.45 6.32
N LEU A 14 -8.31 -2.40 5.07
CA LEU A 14 -7.25 -3.28 4.57
C LEU A 14 -5.91 -3.01 5.26
N ASP A 15 -5.55 -1.75 5.52
CA ASP A 15 -4.34 -1.36 6.27
C ASP A 15 -4.39 -1.88 7.71
N GLY A 16 -5.54 -1.75 8.37
CA GLY A 16 -5.78 -2.31 9.70
C GLY A 16 -5.63 -3.84 9.72
N ILE A 17 -6.17 -4.53 8.71
CA ILE A 17 -6.02 -5.99 8.57
C ILE A 17 -4.57 -6.38 8.27
N ALA A 18 -3.89 -5.65 7.39
CA ALA A 18 -2.51 -5.90 6.99
C ALA A 18 -1.54 -5.81 8.18
N ASN A 19 -1.77 -4.88 9.10
CA ASN A 19 -0.90 -4.63 10.25
C ASN A 19 -1.33 -5.36 11.55
N ALA A 20 -2.49 -6.00 11.58
CA ALA A 20 -2.94 -6.78 12.73
C ALA A 20 -2.08 -8.05 12.97
N PRO A 21 -1.97 -8.52 14.24
CA PRO A 21 -1.19 -9.70 14.63
C PRO A 21 -1.92 -11.00 14.24
N MET A 22 -2.10 -11.21 12.95
CA MET A 22 -2.78 -12.35 12.34
C MET A 22 -1.87 -13.01 11.30
N THR A 23 -2.09 -14.30 11.04
CA THR A 23 -1.40 -15.01 9.97
C THR A 23 -1.91 -14.56 8.60
N ALA A 24 -1.13 -14.77 7.53
CA ALA A 24 -1.56 -14.40 6.17
C ALA A 24 -2.92 -15.00 5.76
N PRO A 25 -3.22 -16.30 6.02
CA PRO A 25 -4.55 -16.86 5.76
C PRO A 25 -5.68 -16.17 6.54
N GLN A 26 -5.44 -15.79 7.80
CA GLN A 26 -6.42 -15.08 8.62
C GLN A 26 -6.69 -13.67 8.08
N ARG A 27 -5.64 -12.94 7.67
CA ARG A 27 -5.75 -11.63 7.03
C ARG A 27 -6.55 -11.72 5.73
N GLN A 28 -6.23 -12.69 4.88
CA GLN A 28 -6.96 -12.93 3.64
C GLN A 28 -8.43 -13.24 3.89
N MET A 29 -8.74 -14.14 4.83
CA MET A 29 -10.12 -14.49 5.19
C MET A 29 -10.93 -13.26 5.62
N ARG A 30 -10.34 -12.34 6.39
CA ARG A 30 -11.01 -11.10 6.82
C ARG A 30 -11.16 -10.06 5.71
N ALA A 31 -10.18 -9.96 4.81
CA ALA A 31 -10.18 -8.97 3.74
C ALA A 31 -11.02 -9.40 2.52
N ALA A 32 -11.18 -10.70 2.28
CA ALA A 32 -11.90 -11.26 1.13
C ALA A 32 -13.31 -10.68 0.90
N PRO A 33 -14.17 -10.46 1.92
CA PRO A 33 -15.49 -9.88 1.71
C PRO A 33 -15.48 -8.37 1.41
N LEU A 34 -14.38 -7.65 1.70
CA LEU A 34 -14.36 -6.18 1.62
C LEU A 34 -14.31 -5.66 0.19
N LEU A 35 -13.50 -6.29 -0.67
CA LEU A 35 -13.38 -5.94 -2.09
C LEU A 35 -14.72 -5.98 -2.85
N PRO A 36 -15.48 -7.10 -2.84
CA PRO A 36 -16.77 -7.14 -3.52
C PRO A 36 -17.82 -6.23 -2.87
N ALA A 37 -17.77 -6.02 -1.55
CA ALA A 37 -18.68 -5.08 -0.87
C ALA A 37 -18.45 -3.63 -1.32
N ALA A 38 -17.19 -3.26 -1.58
CA ALA A 38 -16.82 -1.96 -2.14
C ALA A 38 -16.95 -1.89 -3.67
N GLY A 39 -17.24 -3.01 -4.34
CA GLY A 39 -17.35 -3.08 -5.80
C GLY A 39 -16.04 -2.80 -6.53
N VAL A 40 -14.91 -3.16 -5.93
CA VAL A 40 -13.57 -2.91 -6.50
C VAL A 40 -12.72 -4.18 -6.55
N SER A 41 -11.84 -4.23 -7.53
CA SER A 41 -10.85 -5.29 -7.71
C SER A 41 -9.51 -4.97 -7.04
N VAL A 42 -8.66 -5.98 -6.85
CA VAL A 42 -7.27 -5.80 -6.35
C VAL A 42 -6.48 -4.85 -7.26
N ALA A 43 -6.60 -5.02 -8.58
CA ALA A 43 -5.93 -4.17 -9.56
C ALA A 43 -6.35 -2.69 -9.42
N GLU A 44 -7.64 -2.42 -9.25
CA GLU A 44 -8.13 -1.04 -9.02
C GLU A 44 -7.60 -0.43 -7.72
N VAL A 45 -7.46 -1.23 -6.66
CA VAL A 45 -6.86 -0.76 -5.39
C VAL A 45 -5.39 -0.42 -5.57
N ILE A 46 -4.62 -1.26 -6.28
CA ILE A 46 -3.20 -1.01 -6.56
C ILE A 46 -3.02 0.24 -7.44
N GLU A 47 -3.87 0.39 -8.46
CA GLU A 47 -3.86 1.58 -9.29
C GLU A 47 -4.16 2.84 -8.45
N ALA A 48 -5.15 2.78 -7.57
CA ALA A 48 -5.52 3.89 -6.70
C ALA A 48 -4.42 4.24 -5.69
N LEU A 49 -3.71 3.26 -5.13
CA LEU A 49 -2.59 3.47 -4.20
C LEU A 49 -1.51 4.39 -4.77
N ASN A 50 -1.31 4.39 -6.10
CA ASN A 50 -0.30 5.23 -6.75
C ASN A 50 -0.77 6.67 -7.06
N ARG A 51 -2.03 7.02 -6.75
CA ARG A 51 -2.60 8.35 -7.07
C ARG A 51 -2.34 9.35 -5.95
N GLU A 52 -1.75 10.50 -6.30
CA GLU A 52 -1.46 11.58 -5.35
C GLU A 52 -2.72 12.22 -4.74
N GLU A 53 -3.81 12.25 -5.51
CA GLU A 53 -5.07 12.86 -5.08
C GLU A 53 -5.85 12.02 -4.07
N LEU A 54 -5.47 10.76 -3.87
CA LEU A 54 -6.14 9.86 -2.95
C LEU A 54 -5.98 10.38 -1.50
N PRO A 55 -7.08 10.68 -0.77
CA PRO A 55 -7.00 11.19 0.60
C PRO A 55 -6.23 10.29 1.55
N TRP A 56 -6.32 8.97 1.36
CA TRP A 56 -5.56 7.98 2.12
C TRP A 56 -4.05 8.24 2.07
N ASN A 57 -3.47 8.47 0.88
CA ASN A 57 -2.04 8.75 0.71
C ASN A 57 -1.60 10.02 1.43
N ARG A 58 -2.42 11.07 1.39
CA ARG A 58 -2.11 12.34 2.08
C ARG A 58 -2.09 12.17 3.59
N ARG A 59 -3.04 11.41 4.15
CA ARG A 59 -3.09 11.11 5.58
C ARG A 59 -1.91 10.25 6.01
N LYS A 60 -1.62 9.15 5.31
CA LYS A 60 -0.47 8.28 5.66
C LYS A 60 0.86 9.01 5.57
N ALA A 61 1.05 9.87 4.56
CA ALA A 61 2.23 10.73 4.47
C ALA A 61 2.39 11.64 5.70
N ALA A 62 1.29 12.23 6.17
CA ALA A 62 1.27 13.06 7.37
C ALA A 62 1.56 12.26 8.65
N GLU A 63 0.97 11.06 8.81
CA GLU A 63 1.26 10.13 9.92
C GLU A 63 2.73 9.73 9.98
N CYS A 64 3.36 9.49 8.82
CA CYS A 64 4.78 9.20 8.71
C CYS A 64 5.68 10.45 8.84
N GLY A 65 5.10 11.65 8.90
CA GLY A 65 5.82 12.92 8.96
C GLY A 65 6.70 13.17 7.74
N MET A 66 6.15 12.98 6.53
CA MET A 66 6.85 13.18 5.25
C MET A 66 5.96 13.83 4.19
N SER A 67 6.56 14.24 3.06
CA SER A 67 5.80 14.75 1.93
C SER A 67 5.04 13.62 1.22
N VAL A 68 3.90 13.95 0.60
CA VAL A 68 3.11 13.00 -0.21
C VAL A 68 3.96 12.41 -1.34
N LYS A 69 4.85 13.20 -1.94
CA LYS A 69 5.80 12.72 -2.96
C LYS A 69 6.75 11.64 -2.42
N ALA A 70 7.29 11.82 -1.21
CA ALA A 70 8.16 10.82 -0.59
C ALA A 70 7.36 9.55 -0.26
N TRP A 71 6.15 9.70 0.28
CA TRP A 71 5.24 8.58 0.52
C TRP A 71 4.94 7.79 -0.75
N LEU A 72 4.53 8.45 -1.84
CA LEU A 72 4.24 7.80 -3.11
C LEU A 72 5.47 7.09 -3.71
N SER A 73 6.69 7.59 -3.44
CA SER A 73 7.89 6.87 -3.85
C SER A 73 8.06 5.52 -3.12
N ALA A 74 7.66 5.44 -1.85
CA ALA A 74 7.62 4.19 -1.11
C ALA A 74 6.50 3.26 -1.62
N VAL A 75 5.30 3.80 -1.87
CA VAL A 75 4.16 3.04 -2.43
C VAL A 75 4.51 2.44 -3.79
N ALA A 76 5.09 3.24 -4.69
CA ALA A 76 5.49 2.81 -6.02
C ALA A 76 6.56 1.72 -5.96
N ALA A 77 7.50 1.82 -5.02
CA ALA A 77 8.54 0.82 -4.83
C ALA A 77 7.96 -0.54 -4.37
N VAL A 78 7.04 -0.52 -3.41
CA VAL A 78 6.38 -1.74 -2.91
C VAL A 78 5.40 -2.32 -3.94
N SER A 79 4.86 -1.48 -4.81
CA SER A 79 3.88 -1.85 -5.84
C SER A 79 4.49 -2.01 -7.25
N ALA A 80 5.83 -2.11 -7.35
CA ALA A 80 6.53 -2.08 -8.64
C ALA A 80 6.17 -3.24 -9.58
N THR A 81 5.80 -4.39 -9.02
CA THR A 81 5.31 -5.54 -9.78
C THR A 81 3.79 -5.57 -9.80
N PRO A 82 3.12 -5.87 -10.92
CA PRO A 82 1.67 -6.09 -10.94
C PRO A 82 1.27 -7.28 -10.06
N THR A 83 0.09 -7.23 -9.45
CA THR A 83 -0.51 -8.40 -8.79
C THR A 83 -2.03 -8.30 -8.77
N ASP A 84 -2.69 -9.44 -8.85
CA ASP A 84 -4.13 -9.60 -8.63
C ASP A 84 -4.44 -10.39 -7.34
N SER A 85 -3.40 -10.69 -6.55
CA SER A 85 -3.51 -11.47 -5.33
C SER A 85 -3.84 -10.59 -4.13
N LEU A 86 -4.95 -10.88 -3.46
CA LEU A 86 -5.32 -10.21 -2.21
C LEU A 86 -4.26 -10.39 -1.11
N ILE A 87 -3.61 -11.57 -1.04
CA ILE A 87 -2.54 -11.80 -0.05
C ILE A 87 -1.36 -10.87 -0.33
N GLU A 88 -0.98 -10.73 -1.60
CA GLU A 88 0.12 -9.84 -1.98
C GLU A 88 -0.24 -8.37 -1.76
N LEU A 89 -1.49 -7.96 -2.02
CA LEU A 89 -1.97 -6.62 -1.68
C LEU A 89 -1.81 -6.33 -0.18
N LEU A 90 -2.23 -7.25 0.69
CA LEU A 90 -2.13 -7.08 2.15
C LEU A 90 -0.66 -7.05 2.61
N ASP A 91 0.20 -7.88 2.02
CA ASP A 91 1.64 -7.87 2.29
C ASP A 91 2.29 -6.55 1.84
N ARG A 92 1.84 -5.98 0.71
CA ARG A 92 2.27 -4.66 0.25
C ARG A 92 1.86 -3.57 1.23
N LEU A 93 0.58 -3.51 1.61
CA LEU A 93 0.08 -2.54 2.59
C LEU A 93 0.90 -2.57 3.89
N HIS A 94 1.17 -3.78 4.40
CA HIS A 94 2.02 -3.98 5.58
C HIS A 94 3.45 -3.44 5.40
N LYS A 95 4.02 -3.55 4.18
CA LYS A 95 5.40 -3.13 3.88
C LYS A 95 5.55 -1.64 3.58
N ILE A 96 4.50 -0.94 3.15
CA ILE A 96 4.60 0.47 2.73
C ILE A 96 5.15 1.35 3.86
N GLU A 97 4.73 1.16 5.11
CA GLU A 97 5.23 1.99 6.22
C GLU A 97 6.73 1.76 6.48
N SER A 98 7.19 0.50 6.39
CA SER A 98 8.61 0.19 6.48
C SER A 98 9.40 0.80 5.31
N ALA A 99 8.84 0.77 4.11
CA ALA A 99 9.42 1.42 2.95
C ALA A 99 9.47 2.95 3.11
N ALA A 100 8.43 3.55 3.67
CA ALA A 100 8.40 4.97 4.00
C ALA A 100 9.49 5.33 5.02
N ALA A 101 9.67 4.52 6.07
CA ALA A 101 10.76 4.73 7.03
C ALA A 101 12.15 4.73 6.38
N MET A 102 12.39 3.83 5.42
CA MET A 102 13.63 3.78 4.63
C MET A 102 13.82 5.04 3.78
N VAL A 103 12.78 5.48 3.07
CA VAL A 103 12.81 6.74 2.30
C VAL A 103 13.10 7.94 3.19
N LYS A 104 12.46 8.00 4.38
CA LYS A 104 12.70 9.06 5.37
C LYS A 104 14.14 9.07 5.88
N ALA A 105 14.76 7.91 6.00
CA ALA A 105 16.16 7.76 6.37
C ALA A 105 17.15 8.08 5.23
N GLY A 106 16.67 8.50 4.06
CA GLY A 106 17.48 8.89 2.91
C GLY A 106 17.85 7.75 1.97
N TYR A 107 17.25 6.56 2.14
CA TYR A 107 17.42 5.48 1.17
C TYR A 107 16.53 5.70 -0.05
N ARG A 108 17.06 5.33 -1.22
CA ARG A 108 16.31 5.33 -2.46
C ARG A 108 15.84 3.90 -2.77
N PRO A 109 14.54 3.70 -3.04
CA PRO A 109 14.06 2.41 -3.46
C PRO A 109 14.60 2.05 -4.84
N SER A 110 14.91 0.78 -5.05
CA SER A 110 15.27 0.18 -6.34
C SER A 110 14.61 -1.19 -6.47
N VAL A 111 14.58 -1.74 -7.67
CA VAL A 111 14.13 -3.11 -7.91
C VAL A 111 15.34 -3.94 -8.34
N ASP A 112 15.57 -5.08 -7.71
CA ASP A 112 16.65 -5.98 -8.08
C ASP A 112 16.33 -6.75 -9.39
N PRO A 113 17.29 -7.47 -9.99
CA PRO A 113 17.04 -8.24 -11.21
C PRO A 113 15.97 -9.35 -11.07
N LEU A 114 15.57 -9.69 -9.84
CA LEU A 114 14.53 -10.68 -9.52
C LEU A 114 13.16 -10.02 -9.27
N GLY A 115 13.04 -8.71 -9.47
CA GLY A 115 11.79 -7.98 -9.25
C GLY A 115 11.50 -7.69 -7.78
N LYS A 116 12.49 -7.87 -6.88
CA LYS A 116 12.32 -7.62 -5.44
C LYS A 116 12.72 -6.20 -5.07
N LEU A 117 12.05 -5.67 -4.05
CA LEU A 117 12.39 -4.38 -3.47
C LEU A 117 13.81 -4.42 -2.87
N ALA A 118 14.64 -3.49 -3.31
CA ALA A 118 16.00 -3.25 -2.86
C ALA A 118 16.20 -1.78 -2.48
N TRP A 119 17.29 -1.48 -1.77
CA TRP A 119 17.57 -0.15 -1.24
C TRP A 119 18.98 0.30 -1.57
N GLN A 120 19.11 1.54 -2.02
CA GLN A 120 20.39 2.20 -2.27
C GLN A 120 20.56 3.36 -1.29
N ARG A 121 21.76 3.55 -0.76
CA ARG A 121 22.06 4.72 0.08
C ARG A 121 22.08 5.96 -0.83
N GLY A 122 21.21 6.91 -0.53
CA GLY A 122 20.94 8.09 -1.36
C GLY A 122 21.86 9.28 -1.12
#